data_AF-A0A5C5UTI9-F1
#
_entry.id   AF-A0A5C5UTI9-F1
#
_cell.length_a   1.000
_cell.length_b   1.000
_cell.length_c   1.000
_cell.angle_alpha   90.00
_cell.angle_beta   90.00
_cell.angle_gamma   90.00
#
_symmetry.space_group_name_H-M   'P 1'
#
loop_
_entity.id
_entity.type
_entity.pdbx_description
1 polymer ?
#
loop_
_entity_poly.entity_id
_entity_poly.type
_entity_poly.pdbx_seq_one_letter_code
_entity_poly.pdbx_strand_id
1 'polypeptide(L)'
;MMLVGVKSQAGDNRGPWVITAEENGRMYVLLADGGQPEVYSDRKEAETRALFISSGKMDPEPQPEPEPEPEPVRKGCFLTTACEVALGEQFRDDGVELETLRAHRDRLAAADDQLRDKVAEYYRAAPLIVSRIDAAPDPRAEYLGIYRDLVLPTNALLAAGRDAEAVATYYAGFRRLAEKHRVRLEA
;
A
#
# COMPACT_ATOMS: atom_id res chain seq x y z
N MET A 1 -22.19 -37.80 -21.48
CA MET A 1 -22.80 -36.83 -20.55
C MET A 1 -24.08 -37.42 -19.95
N MET A 2 -24.17 -37.57 -18.63
CA MET A 2 -25.34 -38.10 -17.95
C MET A 2 -26.13 -36.94 -17.32
N LEU A 3 -27.43 -36.85 -17.61
CA LEU A 3 -28.30 -35.81 -17.06
C LEU A 3 -28.56 -36.10 -15.57
N VAL A 4 -28.19 -35.17 -14.69
CA VAL A 4 -28.28 -35.39 -13.22
C VAL A 4 -29.50 -34.67 -12.63
N GLY A 5 -29.97 -33.61 -13.27
CA GLY A 5 -31.17 -32.91 -12.82
C GLY A 5 -31.57 -31.73 -13.70
N VAL A 6 -32.86 -31.41 -13.67
CA VAL A 6 -33.46 -30.21 -14.30
C VAL A 6 -34.26 -29.50 -13.22
N LYS A 7 -34.02 -28.21 -13.01
CA LYS A 7 -34.72 -27.41 -12.00
C LYS A 7 -35.31 -26.15 -12.63
N SER A 8 -36.56 -25.87 -12.29
CA SER A 8 -37.30 -24.63 -12.61
C SER A 8 -38.14 -24.25 -11.39
N GLN A 9 -38.18 -22.96 -11.02
CA GLN A 9 -38.76 -22.52 -9.74
C GLN A 9 -40.28 -22.38 -9.74
N ALA A 10 -40.97 -22.55 -10.85
CA ALA A 10 -42.42 -22.42 -10.85
C ALA A 10 -43.04 -23.28 -11.95
N GLY A 11 -44.22 -23.84 -11.69
CA GLY A 11 -45.12 -24.39 -12.72
C GLY A 11 -45.67 -23.34 -13.69
N ASP A 12 -44.90 -22.28 -13.95
CA ASP A 12 -45.18 -21.25 -14.94
C ASP A 12 -43.89 -20.97 -15.73
N ASN A 13 -44.01 -20.91 -17.06
CA ASN A 13 -42.93 -21.09 -18.03
C ASN A 13 -42.05 -19.84 -18.21
N ARG A 14 -41.81 -19.08 -17.13
CA ARG A 14 -41.24 -17.72 -17.16
C ARG A 14 -39.93 -17.55 -16.37
N GLY A 15 -39.46 -18.56 -15.64
CA GLY A 15 -38.16 -18.55 -14.95
C GLY A 15 -37.03 -19.15 -15.80
N PRO A 16 -35.75 -18.77 -15.57
CA PRO A 16 -34.63 -19.36 -16.29
C PRO A 16 -34.49 -20.84 -15.94
N TRP A 17 -34.49 -21.70 -16.96
CA TRP A 17 -34.28 -23.13 -16.80
C TRP A 17 -32.79 -23.43 -16.66
N VAL A 18 -32.45 -24.26 -15.68
CA VAL A 18 -31.07 -24.70 -15.44
C VAL A 18 -31.01 -26.22 -15.54
N ILE A 19 -30.08 -26.70 -16.37
CA ILE A 19 -29.81 -28.13 -16.54
C ILE A 19 -28.46 -28.44 -15.91
N THR A 20 -28.42 -29.46 -15.05
CA THR A 20 -27.17 -29.99 -14.49
C THR A 20 -26.87 -31.36 -15.09
N ALA A 21 -25.66 -31.51 -15.63
CA ALA A 21 -25.17 -32.77 -16.17
C ALA A 21 -23.80 -33.13 -15.56
N GLU A 22 -23.48 -34.42 -15.54
CA GLU A 22 -22.20 -34.92 -15.05
C GLU A 22 -21.52 -35.75 -16.14
N GLU A 23 -20.24 -35.49 -16.37
CA GLU A 23 -19.39 -36.25 -17.28
C GLU A 23 -17.96 -36.29 -16.77
N ASN A 24 -17.40 -37.49 -16.60
CA ASN A 24 -16.03 -37.74 -16.13
C ASN A 24 -15.71 -37.05 -14.79
N GLY A 25 -16.67 -37.02 -13.86
CA GLY A 25 -16.50 -36.40 -12.53
C GLY A 25 -16.52 -34.86 -12.55
N ARG A 26 -16.90 -34.24 -13.68
CA ARG A 26 -17.14 -32.80 -13.79
C ARG A 26 -18.62 -32.52 -13.91
N MET A 27 -19.07 -31.47 -13.24
CA MET A 27 -20.45 -30.99 -13.28
C MET A 27 -20.57 -29.85 -14.27
N TYR A 28 -21.63 -29.88 -15.07
CA TYR A 28 -21.93 -28.88 -16.09
C TYR A 28 -23.26 -28.24 -15.73
N VAL A 29 -23.25 -26.91 -15.59
CA VAL A 29 -24.45 -26.10 -15.37
C VAL A 29 -24.75 -25.35 -16.66
N LEU A 30 -25.86 -25.70 -17.31
CA LEU A 30 -26.29 -25.13 -18.58
C LEU A 30 -27.46 -24.17 -18.35
N LEU A 31 -27.34 -22.98 -18.92
CA LEU A 31 -28.40 -21.99 -18.99
C LEU A 31 -29.27 -22.25 -20.24
N ALA A 32 -30.59 -22.14 -20.10
CA ALA A 32 -31.52 -22.40 -21.20
C ALA A 32 -31.56 -21.32 -22.30
N ASP A 33 -30.87 -20.20 -22.12
CA ASP A 33 -30.67 -19.17 -23.15
C ASP A 33 -29.61 -19.56 -24.19
N GLY A 34 -29.02 -20.75 -24.08
CA GLY A 34 -27.97 -21.23 -24.98
C GLY A 34 -26.58 -20.68 -24.65
N GLY A 35 -26.39 -20.11 -23.46
CA GLY A 35 -25.09 -19.71 -22.94
C GLY A 35 -24.10 -20.87 -22.85
N GLN A 36 -22.80 -20.55 -22.82
CA GLN A 36 -21.76 -21.56 -22.64
C GLN A 36 -21.94 -22.27 -21.28
N PRO A 37 -21.79 -23.61 -21.22
CA PRO A 37 -21.92 -24.35 -19.97
C PRO A 37 -20.83 -23.95 -18.98
N GLU A 38 -21.22 -23.59 -17.76
CA GLU A 38 -20.28 -23.41 -16.66
C GLU A 38 -19.85 -24.80 -16.14
N VAL A 39 -18.53 -25.04 -16.04
CA VAL A 39 -17.96 -26.35 -15.66
C VAL A 39 -17.34 -26.26 -14.28
N TYR A 40 -17.76 -27.17 -13.40
CA TYR A 40 -17.33 -27.24 -12.00
C TYR A 40 -16.70 -28.60 -11.69
N SER A 41 -15.64 -28.58 -10.89
CA SER A 41 -15.00 -29.79 -10.37
C SER A 41 -15.62 -30.27 -9.07
N ASP A 42 -16.25 -29.37 -8.30
CA ASP A 42 -16.94 -29.68 -7.05
C ASP A 42 -18.47 -29.71 -7.26
N ARG A 43 -19.09 -30.79 -6.82
CA ARG A 43 -20.54 -31.01 -6.98
C ARG A 43 -21.38 -30.04 -6.16
N LYS A 44 -20.95 -29.72 -4.94
CA LYS A 44 -21.68 -28.85 -4.02
C LYS A 44 -21.66 -27.40 -4.53
N GLU A 45 -20.55 -26.99 -5.14
CA GLU A 45 -20.43 -25.69 -5.80
C GLU A 45 -21.35 -25.60 -7.02
N ALA A 46 -21.36 -26.63 -7.89
CA ALA A 46 -22.25 -26.71 -9.04
C ALA A 46 -23.74 -26.69 -8.65
N GLU A 47 -24.12 -27.41 -7.60
CA GLU A 47 -25.49 -27.46 -7.09
C GLU A 47 -25.91 -26.12 -6.47
N THR A 48 -25.00 -25.44 -5.78
CA THR A 48 -25.22 -24.10 -5.20
C THR A 48 -25.42 -23.07 -6.31
N ARG A 49 -24.58 -23.11 -7.36
CA ARG A 49 -24.72 -22.25 -8.54
C ARG A 49 -26.04 -22.47 -9.27
N ALA A 50 -26.41 -23.73 -9.52
CA ALA A 50 -27.67 -24.06 -10.17
C ALA A 50 -28.90 -23.61 -9.35
N LEU A 51 -28.84 -23.73 -8.02
CA LEU A 51 -29.88 -23.22 -7.13
C LEU A 51 -29.94 -21.69 -7.15
N PHE A 52 -28.80 -21.02 -7.19
CA PHE A 52 -28.69 -19.57 -7.23
C PHE A 52 -29.33 -18.99 -8.50
N ILE A 53 -28.96 -19.52 -9.67
CA ILE A 53 -29.50 -19.13 -10.97
C ILE A 53 -31.00 -19.42 -11.04
N SER A 54 -31.43 -20.63 -10.67
CA SER A 54 -32.86 -21.00 -10.71
C SER A 54 -33.72 -20.18 -9.74
N SER A 55 -33.12 -19.57 -8.70
CA SER A 55 -33.82 -18.70 -7.76
C SER A 55 -33.98 -17.25 -8.25
N GLY A 56 -33.50 -16.92 -9.46
CA GLY A 56 -33.61 -15.59 -10.06
C GLY A 56 -32.89 -14.48 -9.28
N LYS A 57 -32.00 -14.84 -8.35
CA LYS A 57 -31.20 -13.87 -7.60
C LYS A 57 -29.99 -13.57 -8.48
N MET A 58 -29.94 -12.36 -9.03
CA MET A 58 -28.71 -11.79 -9.56
C MET A 58 -27.66 -11.85 -8.44
N ASP A 59 -26.43 -12.28 -8.73
CA ASP A 59 -25.32 -12.09 -7.79
C ASP A 59 -25.34 -10.62 -7.36
N PRO A 60 -25.39 -10.30 -6.05
CA PRO A 60 -25.16 -8.91 -5.65
C PRO A 60 -23.81 -8.53 -6.27
N GLU A 61 -23.83 -7.46 -7.04
CA GLU A 61 -22.65 -6.86 -7.64
C GLU A 61 -21.53 -6.92 -6.60
N PRO A 62 -20.37 -7.55 -6.89
CA PRO A 62 -19.35 -7.76 -5.89
C PRO A 62 -19.02 -6.40 -5.28
N GLN A 63 -19.32 -6.26 -3.98
CA GLN A 63 -18.95 -5.03 -3.28
C GLN A 63 -17.44 -4.92 -3.43
N PRO A 64 -16.91 -3.79 -3.94
CA PRO A 64 -15.48 -3.64 -4.10
C PRO A 64 -14.84 -3.91 -2.74
N GLU A 65 -13.86 -4.82 -2.73
CA GLU A 65 -13.02 -5.02 -1.55
C GLU A 65 -12.53 -3.64 -1.09
N PRO A 66 -12.52 -3.36 0.24
CA PRO A 66 -12.06 -2.07 0.70
C PRO A 66 -10.67 -1.82 0.13
N GLU A 67 -10.54 -0.77 -0.69
CA GLU A 67 -9.27 -0.37 -1.26
C GLU A 67 -8.25 -0.30 -0.12
N PRO A 68 -7.05 -0.89 -0.27
CA PRO A 68 -6.02 -0.76 0.75
C PRO A 68 -5.84 0.73 1.03
N GLU A 69 -5.89 1.11 2.31
CA GLU A 69 -5.65 2.50 2.74
C GLU A 69 -4.42 3.01 1.97
N PRO A 70 -4.51 4.19 1.32
CA PRO A 70 -3.46 4.63 0.43
C PRO A 70 -2.15 4.64 1.19
N GLU A 71 -1.21 3.80 0.76
CA GLU A 71 0.15 3.85 1.27
C GLU A 71 0.62 5.31 1.17
N PRO A 72 1.22 5.88 2.23
CA PRO A 72 1.56 7.29 2.24
C PRO A 72 2.43 7.61 1.02
N VAL A 73 1.87 8.41 0.12
CA VAL A 73 2.48 8.82 -1.14
C VAL A 73 3.88 9.37 -0.81
N ARG A 74 4.92 8.66 -1.27
CA ARG A 74 6.35 9.00 -1.04
C ARG A 74 6.82 10.26 -1.78
N LYS A 75 5.93 11.22 -2.05
CA LYS A 75 6.24 12.49 -2.70
C LYS A 75 6.28 13.58 -1.62
N GLY A 76 7.49 13.94 -1.17
CA GLY A 76 7.69 15.01 -0.18
C GLY A 76 8.70 14.71 0.94
N CYS A 77 9.47 13.62 0.84
CA CYS A 77 10.48 13.26 1.83
C CYS A 77 11.85 13.83 1.42
N PHE A 78 12.32 14.89 2.10
CA PHE A 78 13.62 15.49 1.80
C PHE A 78 14.79 14.52 2.01
N LEU A 79 14.65 13.49 2.85
CA LEU A 79 15.69 12.47 3.06
C LEU A 79 15.88 11.59 1.83
N THR A 80 14.78 11.09 1.26
CA THR A 80 14.82 10.26 0.05
C THR A 80 15.36 11.07 -1.12
N THR A 81 14.87 12.30 -1.31
CA THR A 81 15.34 13.20 -2.37
C THR A 81 16.82 13.58 -2.18
N ALA A 82 17.27 13.83 -0.95
CA ALA A 82 18.68 14.11 -0.68
C ALA A 82 19.59 12.91 -1.00
N CYS A 83 19.18 11.70 -0.63
CA CYS A 83 19.90 10.48 -0.98
C CYS A 83 19.94 10.24 -2.50
N GLU A 84 18.81 10.44 -3.19
CA GLU A 84 18.72 10.31 -4.65
C GLU A 84 19.66 11.28 -5.37
N VAL A 85 19.64 12.55 -4.97
CA VAL A 85 20.50 13.59 -5.54
C VAL A 85 21.98 13.33 -5.28
N ALA A 86 22.33 12.80 -4.11
CA ALA A 86 23.71 12.54 -3.73
C ALA A 86 24.29 11.26 -4.35
N LEU A 87 23.50 10.19 -4.41
CA LEU A 87 23.94 8.87 -4.87
C LEU A 87 23.73 8.65 -6.38
N GLY A 88 22.84 9.42 -7.02
CA GLY A 88 22.59 9.33 -8.45
C GLY A 88 22.23 7.91 -8.89
N GLU A 89 22.97 7.35 -9.85
CA GLU A 89 22.74 5.98 -10.36
C GLU A 89 22.93 4.88 -9.29
N GLN A 90 23.61 5.18 -8.18
CA GLN A 90 23.81 4.25 -7.07
C GLN A 90 22.67 4.33 -6.04
N PHE A 91 21.73 5.27 -6.21
CA PHE A 91 20.59 5.40 -5.33
C PHE A 91 19.71 4.16 -5.42
N ARG A 92 19.38 3.65 -4.24
CA ARG A 92 18.39 2.59 -4.05
C ARG A 92 17.50 3.01 -2.90
N ASP A 93 16.18 2.95 -3.09
CA ASP A 93 15.24 3.34 -2.05
C ASP A 93 15.23 2.35 -0.87
N ASP A 94 15.66 1.11 -1.10
CA ASP A 94 16.00 0.08 -0.13
C ASP A 94 17.50 0.12 0.27
N GLY A 95 18.18 1.23 -0.02
CA GLY A 95 19.55 1.46 0.36
C GLY A 95 19.75 1.45 1.88
N VAL A 96 20.94 1.04 2.30
CA VAL A 96 21.32 0.90 3.72
C VAL A 96 21.05 2.21 4.48
N GLU A 97 21.24 3.35 3.84
CA GLU A 97 21.06 4.66 4.41
C GLU A 97 19.61 4.93 4.84
N LEU A 98 18.62 4.56 4.01
CA LEU A 98 17.22 4.79 4.29
C LEU A 98 16.61 3.67 5.13
N GLU A 99 17.01 2.42 4.88
CA GLU A 99 16.55 1.28 5.67
C GLU A 99 17.03 1.37 7.11
N THR A 100 18.27 1.84 7.35
CA THR A 100 18.77 2.08 8.71
C THR A 100 17.91 3.11 9.43
N LEU A 101 17.56 4.22 8.77
CA LEU A 101 16.68 5.26 9.35
C LEU A 101 15.25 4.75 9.60
N ARG A 102 14.68 4.00 8.67
CA ARG A 102 13.32 3.43 8.77
C ARG A 102 13.21 2.41 9.89
N ALA A 103 14.12 1.43 9.93
CA ALA A 103 14.15 0.41 10.97
C ALA A 103 14.32 1.04 12.36
N HIS A 104 15.14 2.08 12.46
CA HIS A 104 15.34 2.78 13.72
C HIS A 104 14.12 3.58 14.17
N ARG A 105 13.48 4.30 13.23
CA ARG A 105 12.21 5.00 13.46
C ARG A 105 11.17 4.03 14.02
N ASP A 106 10.98 2.89 13.37
CA ASP A 106 9.93 1.94 13.74
C ASP A 106 10.20 1.32 15.11
N ARG A 107 11.44 0.92 15.36
CA ARG A 107 11.86 0.34 16.65
C ARG A 107 11.70 1.34 17.80
N LEU A 108 12.09 2.59 17.61
CA LEU A 108 12.03 3.59 18.68
C LEU A 108 10.61 4.16 18.86
N ALA A 109 9.83 4.33 17.79
CA ALA A 109 8.45 4.81 17.85
C ALA A 109 7.52 3.81 18.55
N ALA A 110 7.85 2.52 18.53
CA ALA A 110 7.14 1.50 19.31
C ALA A 110 7.41 1.60 20.83
N ALA A 111 8.52 2.23 21.23
CA ALA A 111 8.98 2.27 22.62
C ALA A 111 8.78 3.64 23.30
N ASP A 112 8.62 4.73 22.53
CA ASP A 112 8.60 6.10 23.03
C ASP A 112 7.50 6.95 22.36
N ASP A 113 6.52 7.34 23.15
CA ASP A 113 5.41 8.20 22.74
C ASP A 113 5.89 9.57 22.23
N GLN A 114 6.92 10.15 22.86
CA GLN A 114 7.47 11.43 22.42
C GLN A 114 8.14 11.33 21.05
N LEU A 115 8.68 10.16 20.71
CA LEU A 115 9.26 9.96 19.38
C LEU A 115 8.18 9.82 18.32
N ARG A 116 7.03 9.21 18.65
CA ARG A 116 5.88 9.18 17.73
C ARG A 116 5.43 10.59 17.36
N ASP A 117 5.36 11.50 18.33
CA ASP A 117 4.98 12.90 18.07
C ASP A 117 5.99 13.59 17.15
N LYS A 118 7.30 13.38 17.37
CA LYS A 118 8.35 13.90 16.48
C LYS A 118 8.27 13.34 15.06
N VAL A 119 7.91 12.06 14.92
CA VAL A 119 7.70 11.42 13.61
C VAL A 119 6.48 12.03 12.92
N ALA A 120 5.38 12.24 13.64
CA ALA A 120 4.20 12.90 13.09
C ALA A 120 4.51 14.34 12.65
N GLU A 121 5.24 15.09 13.46
CA GLU A 121 5.71 16.44 13.12
C GLU A 121 6.56 16.44 11.85
N TYR A 122 7.49 15.48 11.71
CA TYR A 122 8.27 15.30 10.50
C TYR A 122 7.41 15.11 9.26
N TYR A 123 6.42 14.21 9.31
CA TYR A 123 5.54 13.94 8.15
C TYR A 123 4.69 15.16 7.75
N ARG A 124 4.35 16.05 8.69
CA ARG A 124 3.68 17.32 8.39
C ARG A 124 4.62 18.33 7.73
N ALA A 125 5.83 18.48 8.25
CA ALA A 125 6.75 19.53 7.84
C ALA A 125 7.57 19.18 6.59
N ALA A 126 7.92 17.91 6.39
CA ALA A 126 8.83 17.49 5.32
C ALA A 126 8.36 17.88 3.90
N PRO A 127 7.07 17.68 3.51
CA PRO A 127 6.61 18.10 2.19
C PRO A 127 6.69 19.62 1.98
N LEU A 128 6.47 20.41 3.04
CA LEU A 128 6.59 21.86 2.99
C LEU A 128 8.05 22.29 2.80
N ILE A 129 8.98 21.62 3.50
CA ILE A 129 10.42 21.86 3.34
C ILE A 129 10.85 21.54 1.90
N VAL A 130 10.46 20.38 1.37
CA VAL A 130 10.75 19.97 -0.02
C VAL A 130 10.25 21.02 -1.00
N SER A 131 8.98 21.43 -0.88
CA SER A 131 8.41 22.47 -1.74
C SER A 131 9.20 23.79 -1.71
N ARG A 132 9.78 24.16 -0.56
CA ARG A 132 10.61 25.38 -0.43
C ARG A 132 12.01 25.19 -1.02
N ILE A 133 12.59 23.99 -0.92
CA ILE A 133 13.87 23.66 -1.54
C ILE A 133 13.73 23.64 -3.06
N ASP A 134 12.68 23.00 -3.58
CA ASP A 134 12.44 22.88 -5.02
C ASP A 134 12.20 24.25 -5.68
N ALA A 135 11.69 25.23 -4.93
CA ALA A 135 11.52 26.61 -5.38
C ALA A 135 12.81 27.47 -5.25
N ALA A 136 13.89 26.94 -4.67
CA ALA A 136 15.15 27.66 -4.50
C ALA A 136 15.91 27.79 -5.83
N PRO A 137 16.84 28.76 -5.95
CA PRO A 137 17.66 28.92 -7.16
C PRO A 137 18.57 27.72 -7.47
N ASP A 138 19.00 26.98 -6.44
CA ASP A 138 19.82 25.77 -6.57
C ASP A 138 19.34 24.67 -5.60
N PRO A 139 18.25 23.95 -5.94
CA PRO A 139 17.71 22.87 -5.11
C PRO A 139 18.71 21.73 -4.94
N ARG A 140 19.54 21.48 -5.95
CA ARG A 140 20.53 20.40 -5.94
C ARG A 140 21.57 20.62 -4.85
N ALA A 141 22.13 21.83 -4.75
CA ALA A 141 23.09 22.15 -3.69
C ALA A 141 22.49 22.02 -2.29
N GLU A 142 21.22 22.39 -2.11
CA GLU A 142 20.49 22.23 -0.86
C GLU A 142 20.35 20.75 -0.47
N TYR A 143 19.90 19.90 -1.40
CA TYR A 143 19.78 18.45 -1.17
C TYR A 143 21.12 17.77 -0.86
N LEU A 144 22.20 18.16 -1.56
CA LEU A 144 23.56 17.68 -1.25
C LEU A 144 24.00 18.10 0.16
N GLY A 145 23.64 19.32 0.59
CA GLY A 145 23.88 19.79 1.95
C GLY A 145 23.15 18.95 2.99
N ILE A 146 21.86 18.66 2.77
CA ILE A 146 21.07 17.77 3.63
C ILE A 146 21.71 16.38 3.73
N TYR A 147 22.12 15.79 2.60
CA TYR A 147 22.76 14.49 2.62
C TYR A 147 24.04 14.49 3.47
N ARG A 148 24.92 15.47 3.24
CA ARG A 148 26.21 15.57 3.95
C ARG A 148 26.04 15.89 5.44
N ASP A 149 25.18 16.84 5.77
CA ASP A 149 25.13 17.45 7.10
C ASP A 149 24.08 16.80 8.02
N LEU A 150 23.17 15.99 7.47
CA LEU A 150 22.12 15.31 8.21
C LEU A 150 22.17 13.79 8.03
N VAL A 151 22.14 13.30 6.79
CA VAL A 151 22.00 11.86 6.51
C VAL A 151 23.25 11.09 6.94
N LEU A 152 24.43 11.48 6.45
CA LEU A 152 25.70 10.83 6.79
C LEU A 152 26.01 10.79 8.30
N PRO A 153 25.96 11.91 9.06
CA PRO A 153 26.27 11.87 10.49
C PRO A 153 25.25 11.07 11.29
N THR A 154 23.97 11.11 10.91
CA THR A 154 22.93 10.29 11.56
C THR A 154 23.21 8.80 11.33
N ASN A 155 23.48 8.39 10.09
CA ASN A 155 23.79 7.00 9.77
C ASN A 155 25.06 6.50 10.46
N ALA A 156 26.10 7.35 10.58
CA ALA A 156 27.32 6.99 11.31
C ALA A 156 27.04 6.70 12.79
N LEU A 157 26.17 7.49 13.45
CA LEU A 157 25.77 7.27 14.83
C LEU A 157 24.94 6.00 14.99
N LEU A 158 24.01 5.75 14.06
CA LEU A 158 23.20 4.53 14.05
C LEU A 158 24.05 3.28 13.85
N ALA A 159 25.03 3.32 12.94
CA ALA A 159 25.98 2.23 12.71
C ALA A 159 26.85 1.94 13.95
N ALA A 160 27.08 2.95 14.80
CA ALA A 160 27.79 2.82 16.06
C ALA A 160 26.89 2.39 17.24
N GLY A 161 25.59 2.17 17.03
CA GLY A 161 24.62 1.85 18.09
C GLY A 161 24.32 3.01 19.04
N ARG A 162 24.59 4.26 18.62
CA ARG A 162 24.41 5.48 19.42
C ARG A 162 23.06 6.12 19.13
N ASP A 163 22.01 5.36 19.41
CA ASP A 163 20.63 5.60 18.99
C ASP A 163 20.08 6.96 19.47
N ALA A 164 20.25 7.26 20.76
CA ALA A 164 19.78 8.52 21.34
C ALA A 164 20.47 9.75 20.71
N GLU A 165 21.75 9.63 20.39
CA GLU A 165 22.54 10.71 19.77
C GLU A 165 22.20 10.87 18.29
N ALA A 166 21.90 9.77 17.60
CA ALA A 166 21.39 9.80 16.24
C ALA A 166 20.05 10.55 16.17
N VAL A 167 19.11 10.22 17.06
CA VAL A 167 17.81 10.93 17.15
C VAL A 167 18.00 12.41 17.46
N ALA A 168 18.87 12.75 18.41
CA ALA A 168 19.15 14.15 18.75
C ALA A 168 19.78 14.90 17.57
N THR A 169 20.75 14.30 16.88
CA THR A 169 21.43 14.87 15.71
C THR A 169 20.44 15.09 14.57
N TYR A 170 19.64 14.06 14.28
CA TYR A 170 18.60 14.11 13.27
C TYR A 170 17.61 15.24 13.54
N TYR A 171 17.03 15.25 14.74
CA TYR A 171 15.99 16.22 15.09
C TYR A 171 16.53 17.65 15.14
N ALA A 172 17.77 17.84 15.61
CA ALA A 172 18.42 19.15 15.55
C ALA A 172 18.63 19.63 14.11
N GLY A 173 19.04 18.74 13.19
CA GLY A 173 19.17 19.07 11.77
C GLY A 173 17.83 19.37 11.10
N PHE A 174 16.80 18.56 11.38
CA PHE A 174 15.43 18.79 10.94
C PHE A 174 14.90 20.16 11.39
N ARG A 175 15.10 20.54 12.66
CA ARG A 175 14.70 21.87 13.17
C ARG A 175 15.42 23.01 12.46
N ARG A 176 16.73 22.87 12.23
CA ARG A 176 17.51 23.87 11.47
C ARG A 176 16.99 24.01 10.05
N LEU A 177 16.62 22.90 9.40
CA LEU A 177 16.08 22.91 8.05
C LEU A 177 14.70 23.58 8.01
N ALA A 178 13.83 23.25 8.95
CA ALA A 178 12.52 23.90 9.08
C ALA A 178 12.66 25.42 9.30
N GLU A 179 13.57 25.85 10.17
CA GLU A 179 13.85 27.26 10.41
C GLU A 179 14.39 27.97 9.16
N LYS A 180 15.39 27.36 8.49
CA LYS A 180 15.98 27.87 7.25
C LYS A 180 14.93 28.11 6.17
N HIS A 181 13.98 27.18 6.02
CA HIS A 181 12.92 27.26 5.02
C HIS A 181 11.63 27.93 5.52
N ARG A 182 11.64 28.49 6.73
CA ARG A 182 10.49 29.16 7.37
C ARG A 182 9.24 28.27 7.40
N VAL A 183 9.43 27.01 7.77
CA VAL A 183 8.36 26.03 8.01
C VAL A 183 8.10 25.99 9.52
N ARG A 184 6.84 26.21 9.91
CA ARG A 184 6.44 26.17 11.32
C ARG A 184 6.38 24.71 11.78
N LEU A 185 7.05 24.45 12.89
CA LEU A 185 6.98 23.21 13.63
C LEU A 185 5.91 23.36 14.72
N GLU A 186 5.01 22.39 14.82
CA GLU A 186 3.92 22.38 15.80
C GLU A 186 4.26 21.37 16.90
N ALA A 187 4.38 21.88 18.12
CA ALA A 187 4.65 21.14 19.34
C ALA A 187 3.43 20.39 19.86
#